data_AF-A0A520IHJ5-F1
#
_entry.id   AF-A0A520IHJ5-F1
#
_cell.length_a   1.000
_cell.length_b   1.000
_cell.length_c   1.000
_cell.angle_alpha   90.00
_cell.angle_beta   90.00
_cell.angle_gamma   90.00
#
_symmetry.space_group_name_H-M   'P 1'
#
loop_
_entity.id
_entity.type
_entity.pdbx_description
1 polymer ?
#
loop_
_entity_poly.entity_id
_entity_poly.type
_entity_poly.pdbx_seq_one_letter_code
_entity_poly.pdbx_strand_id
1 'polypeptide(L)'
;MSTPSAKAIHPSEIWATVNGMANGFLAMLPLLVAGLIVFLIFWGLASGVRRGVETFAAKRSEFPSAGMAFGRLAYIGLMLLGALIAATVAFPSVTPAKLFSALGIGGVAIGFAFKDIFQNLLAGILLLIRHPFRAGDEITTGGGFTGTVESIETRATYIRTYDGQR
;
A
#
# COMPACT_ATOMS: atom_id res chain seq x y z
N MET A 1 22.72 51.01 -26.28
CA MET A 1 22.68 50.65 -24.85
C MET A 1 21.34 51.15 -24.31
N SER A 2 20.28 50.36 -24.45
CA SER A 2 18.90 50.70 -24.10
C SER A 2 18.61 50.24 -22.67
N THR A 3 18.28 51.18 -21.79
CA THR A 3 17.87 50.94 -20.41
C THR A 3 16.53 50.17 -20.38
N PRO A 4 16.33 49.21 -19.46
CA PRO A 4 15.04 48.54 -19.32
C PRO A 4 14.04 49.52 -18.67
N SER A 5 13.00 49.86 -19.43
CA SER A 5 11.86 50.64 -18.94
C SER A 5 11.20 49.93 -17.75
N ALA A 6 11.18 50.58 -16.59
CA ALA A 6 10.46 50.10 -15.42
C ALA A 6 8.96 50.09 -15.73
N LYS A 7 8.39 48.89 -15.86
CA LYS A 7 6.95 48.68 -16.12
C LYS A 7 6.15 49.29 -14.97
N ALA A 8 5.52 50.43 -15.20
CA ALA A 8 4.63 51.06 -14.23
C ALA A 8 3.44 50.13 -13.98
N ILE A 9 3.27 49.64 -12.76
CA ILE A 9 2.14 48.78 -12.38
C ILE A 9 0.88 49.65 -12.42
N HIS A 10 0.04 49.46 -13.42
CA HIS A 10 -1.22 50.19 -13.53
C HIS A 10 -2.25 49.62 -12.53
N PRO A 11 -3.01 50.45 -11.78
CA PRO A 11 -3.99 49.98 -10.82
C PRO A 11 -5.02 48.98 -11.38
N SER A 12 -5.34 49.07 -12.67
CA SER A 12 -6.23 48.12 -13.37
C SER A 12 -5.63 46.72 -13.53
N GLU A 13 -4.30 46.58 -13.63
CA GLU A 13 -3.63 45.27 -13.70
C GLU A 13 -3.70 44.53 -12.35
N ILE A 14 -3.69 45.28 -11.25
CA ILE A 14 -3.83 44.73 -9.88
C ILE A 14 -5.24 44.15 -9.71
N TRP A 15 -6.29 44.90 -10.09
CA TRP A 15 -7.67 44.42 -10.02
C TRP A 15 -7.93 43.22 -10.93
N ALA A 16 -7.33 43.19 -12.13
CA ALA A 16 -7.43 42.04 -13.03
C ALA A 16 -6.77 40.78 -12.45
N THR A 17 -5.60 40.93 -11.83
CA THR A 17 -4.90 39.83 -11.15
C THR A 17 -5.70 39.30 -9.96
N VAL A 18 -6.24 40.20 -9.12
CA VAL A 18 -7.07 39.84 -7.96
C VAL A 18 -8.34 39.11 -8.39
N ASN A 19 -9.06 39.61 -9.41
CA ASN A 19 -10.26 38.94 -9.93
C ASN A 19 -9.94 37.57 -10.56
N GLY A 20 -8.80 37.45 -11.25
CA GLY A 20 -8.32 36.17 -11.76
C GLY A 20 -8.04 35.15 -10.65
N MET A 21 -7.41 35.58 -9.56
CA MET A 21 -7.17 34.75 -8.38
C MET A 21 -8.48 34.35 -7.68
N ALA A 22 -9.42 35.29 -7.52
CA ALA A 22 -10.73 35.02 -6.91
C ALA A 22 -11.53 34.00 -7.73
N ASN A 23 -11.59 34.16 -9.05
CA ASN A 23 -12.27 33.22 -9.94
C ASN A 23 -11.61 31.85 -9.94
N GLY A 24 -10.28 31.78 -9.93
CA GLY A 24 -9.54 30.53 -9.80
C GLY A 24 -9.85 29.82 -8.48
N PHE A 25 -9.87 30.55 -7.36
CA PHE A 25 -10.22 30.00 -6.06
C PHE A 25 -11.65 29.48 -6.01
N LEU A 26 -12.61 30.24 -6.53
CA LEU A 26 -14.01 29.82 -6.62
C LEU A 26 -14.18 28.56 -7.50
N ALA A 27 -13.40 28.44 -8.57
CA ALA A 27 -13.38 27.24 -9.42
C ALA A 27 -12.78 26.00 -8.71
N MET A 28 -11.94 26.19 -7.69
CA MET A 28 -11.38 25.09 -6.90
C MET A 28 -12.36 24.57 -5.84
N LEU A 29 -13.28 25.40 -5.33
CA LEU A 29 -14.27 24.99 -4.31
C LEU A 29 -15.05 23.72 -4.68
N PRO A 30 -15.68 23.59 -5.87
CA PRO A 30 -16.43 22.38 -6.21
C PRO A 30 -15.51 21.14 -6.29
N LEU A 31 -14.27 21.29 -6.75
CA LEU A 31 -13.28 20.21 -6.81
C LEU A 31 -12.85 19.75 -5.41
N LEU A 32 -12.62 20.68 -4.50
CA LEU A 32 -12.30 20.38 -3.09
C LEU A 32 -13.46 19.66 -2.40
N VAL A 33 -14.70 20.11 -2.64
CA VAL A 33 -15.90 19.45 -2.10
C VAL A 33 -16.04 18.05 -2.68
N ALA A 34 -15.86 17.87 -3.99
CA ALA A 34 -15.90 16.55 -4.63
C ALA A 34 -14.82 15.62 -4.06
N GLY A 35 -13.59 16.10 -3.90
CA GLY A 35 -12.50 15.35 -3.28
C GLY A 35 -12.79 14.97 -1.84
N LEU A 36 -13.38 15.87 -1.05
CA LEU A 36 -13.81 15.59 0.31
C LEU A 36 -14.91 14.52 0.36
N ILE A 37 -15.90 14.59 -0.53
CA ILE A 37 -16.95 13.57 -0.64
C ILE A 37 -16.33 12.20 -0.93
N VAL A 38 -15.42 12.13 -1.91
CA VAL A 38 -14.69 10.88 -2.23
C VAL A 38 -13.94 10.36 -1.01
N PHE A 39 -13.21 11.22 -0.31
CA PHE A 39 -12.49 10.84 0.90
C PHE A 39 -13.43 10.27 1.98
N LEU A 40 -14.57 10.92 2.21
CA LEU A 40 -15.57 10.46 3.19
C LEU A 40 -16.19 9.11 2.80
N ILE A 41 -16.43 8.87 1.50
CA ILE A 41 -16.89 7.58 1.00
C ILE A 41 -15.85 6.50 1.33
N PHE A 42 -14.57 6.75 1.02
CA PHE A 42 -13.50 5.80 1.34
C PHE A 42 -13.32 5.58 2.83
N TRP A 43 -13.46 6.63 3.65
CA TRP A 43 -13.41 6.50 5.10
C TRP A 43 -14.55 5.63 5.65
N GLY A 44 -15.76 5.79 5.12
CA GLY A 44 -16.92 4.95 5.42
C GLY A 44 -16.69 3.49 5.01
N LEU A 45 -16.23 3.26 3.77
CA LEU A 45 -15.90 1.94 3.25
C LEU A 45 -14.81 1.25 4.07
N ALA A 46 -13.71 1.96 4.35
CA ALA A 46 -12.60 1.46 5.16
C ALA A 46 -13.06 1.05 6.55
N SER A 47 -13.89 1.89 7.19
CA SER A 47 -14.46 1.62 8.51
C SER A 47 -15.41 0.42 8.48
N GLY A 48 -16.21 0.28 7.42
CA GLY A 48 -17.10 -0.86 7.20
C GLY A 48 -16.33 -2.17 7.02
N VAL A 49 -15.32 -2.18 6.15
CA VAL A 49 -14.44 -3.33 5.89
C VAL A 49 -13.74 -3.76 7.18
N ARG A 50 -13.14 -2.81 7.91
CA ARG A 50 -12.45 -3.11 9.18
C ARG A 50 -13.38 -3.79 10.16
N ARG A 51 -14.57 -3.22 10.40
CA ARG A 51 -15.58 -3.79 11.31
C ARG A 51 -16.05 -5.17 10.84
N GLY A 52 -16.25 -5.35 9.54
CA GLY A 52 -16.64 -6.63 8.94
C GLY A 52 -15.61 -7.71 9.18
N VAL A 53 -14.34 -7.41 8.93
CA VAL A 53 -13.21 -8.33 9.17
C VAL A 53 -13.05 -8.65 10.65
N GLU A 54 -13.10 -7.64 11.53
CA GLU A 54 -13.01 -7.83 12.98
C GLU A 54 -14.17 -8.69 13.51
N THR A 55 -15.40 -8.46 13.04
CA THR A 55 -16.58 -9.24 13.44
C THR A 55 -16.51 -10.68 12.93
N PHE A 56 -16.08 -10.88 11.69
CA PHE A 56 -15.92 -12.22 11.11
C PHE A 56 -14.84 -13.02 11.83
N ALA A 57 -13.70 -12.39 12.13
CA ALA A 57 -12.61 -13.03 12.86
C ALA A 57 -12.98 -13.38 14.30
N ALA A 58 -13.73 -12.51 14.98
CA ALA A 58 -14.23 -12.78 16.34
C ALA A 58 -15.15 -14.02 16.37
N LYS A 59 -15.93 -14.26 15.32
CA LYS A 59 -16.79 -15.45 15.20
C LYS A 59 -16.03 -16.75 14.92
N ARG A 60 -14.80 -16.67 14.40
CA ARG A 60 -14.01 -17.82 13.94
C ARG A 60 -12.95 -18.29 14.93
N SER A 61 -12.88 -17.71 16.14
CA SER A 61 -12.19 -18.12 17.40
C SER A 61 -10.74 -18.66 17.37
N GLU A 62 -10.18 -19.09 16.25
CA GLU A 62 -8.88 -19.75 16.17
C GLU A 62 -7.73 -18.74 16.14
N PHE A 63 -7.91 -17.53 15.58
CA PHE A 63 -6.88 -16.48 15.57
C PHE A 63 -7.44 -15.04 15.60
N PRO A 64 -7.94 -14.54 16.73
CA PRO A 64 -8.49 -13.17 16.86
C PRO A 64 -7.48 -12.08 16.46
N SER A 65 -6.20 -12.29 16.78
CA SER A 65 -5.09 -11.37 16.48
C SER A 65 -4.83 -11.21 14.98
N ALA A 66 -4.97 -12.28 14.20
CA ALA A 66 -4.79 -12.23 12.76
C ALA A 66 -5.88 -11.37 12.10
N GLY A 67 -7.14 -11.56 12.50
CA GLY A 67 -8.26 -10.78 11.98
C GLY A 67 -8.15 -9.29 12.26
N MET A 68 -7.73 -8.92 13.47
CA MET A 68 -7.46 -7.51 13.81
C MET A 68 -6.34 -6.91 12.96
N ALA A 69 -5.25 -7.66 12.73
CA ALA A 69 -4.15 -7.21 11.89
C ALA A 69 -4.61 -7.01 10.43
N PHE A 70 -5.33 -7.99 9.85
CA PHE A 70 -5.86 -7.88 8.49
C PHE A 70 -6.87 -6.74 8.34
N GLY A 71 -7.78 -6.57 9.30
CA GLY A 71 -8.74 -5.46 9.30
C GLY A 71 -8.06 -4.10 9.37
N ARG A 72 -6.99 -3.98 10.17
CA ARG A 72 -6.18 -2.76 10.25
C ARG A 72 -5.39 -2.49 8.96
N LEU A 73 -4.78 -3.52 8.37
CA LEU A 73 -4.08 -3.39 7.09
C LEU A 73 -5.03 -2.99 5.96
N ALA A 74 -6.21 -3.60 5.88
CA ALA A 74 -7.24 -3.25 4.91
C ALA A 74 -7.73 -1.81 5.10
N TYR A 75 -7.95 -1.38 6.34
CA TYR A 75 -8.32 0.00 6.66
C TYR A 75 -7.27 1.00 6.17
N ILE A 76 -5.99 0.77 6.49
CA ILE A 76 -4.89 1.64 6.08
C ILE A 76 -4.78 1.68 4.55
N GLY A 77 -4.85 0.53 3.88
CA GLY A 77 -4.79 0.45 2.41
C GLY A 77 -5.93 1.22 1.73
N LEU A 78 -7.17 1.02 2.18
CA LEU A 78 -8.34 1.75 1.67
C LEU A 78 -8.24 3.25 1.94
N MET A 79 -7.72 3.65 3.10
CA MET A 79 -7.50 5.05 3.43
C MET A 79 -6.44 5.71 2.54
N LEU A 80 -5.31 5.04 2.31
CA LEU A 80 -4.27 5.54 1.42
C LEU A 80 -4.79 5.69 -0.02
N LEU A 81 -5.53 4.70 -0.51
CA LEU A 81 -6.14 4.74 -1.83
C LEU A 81 -7.20 5.84 -1.94
N GLY A 82 -8.05 5.98 -0.91
CA GLY A 82 -9.05 7.04 -0.82
C GLY A 82 -8.42 8.43 -0.78
N ALA A 83 -7.36 8.62 0.00
CA ALA A 83 -6.61 9.87 0.05
C ALA A 83 -5.96 10.20 -1.30
N LEU A 84 -5.40 9.19 -1.98
CA LEU A 84 -4.81 9.35 -3.30
C LEU A 84 -5.85 9.81 -4.32
N ILE A 85 -6.99 9.13 -4.40
CA ILE A 85 -8.07 9.49 -5.34
C ILE A 85 -8.66 10.86 -4.97
N ALA A 86 -8.96 11.10 -3.70
CA ALA A 86 -9.46 12.39 -3.23
C ALA A 86 -8.51 13.55 -3.60
N ALA A 87 -7.20 13.36 -3.46
CA ALA A 87 -6.20 14.36 -3.85
C ALA A 87 -6.22 14.63 -5.36
N THR A 88 -6.37 13.61 -6.20
CA THR A 88 -6.44 13.78 -7.66
C THR A 88 -7.73 14.49 -8.11
N VAL A 89 -8.83 14.29 -7.39
CA VAL A 89 -10.11 14.98 -7.65
C VAL A 89 -10.06 16.43 -7.17
N ALA A 90 -9.50 16.66 -5.97
CA ALA A 90 -9.34 17.98 -5.38
C ALA A 90 -8.35 18.85 -6.16
N PHE A 91 -7.28 18.25 -6.68
CA PHE A 91 -6.21 18.92 -7.40
C PHE A 91 -5.92 18.20 -8.71
N PRO A 92 -6.57 18.58 -9.83
CA PRO A 92 -6.35 17.95 -11.13
C PRO A 92 -4.90 18.01 -11.64
N SER A 93 -4.10 18.94 -11.11
CA SER A 93 -2.67 19.06 -11.39
C SER A 93 -1.83 17.96 -10.73
N VAL A 94 -2.36 17.31 -9.67
CA VAL A 94 -1.76 16.21 -8.94
C VAL A 94 -2.25 14.89 -9.52
N THR A 95 -1.34 14.11 -10.07
CA THR A 95 -1.63 12.76 -10.57
C THR A 95 -0.94 11.72 -9.70
N PRO A 96 -1.44 10.47 -9.64
CA PRO A 96 -0.76 9.40 -8.91
C PRO A 96 0.69 9.23 -9.36
N ALA A 97 0.94 9.32 -10.67
CA ALA A 97 2.29 9.27 -11.23
C ALA A 97 3.21 10.35 -10.64
N LYS A 98 2.75 11.60 -10.53
CA LYS A 98 3.54 12.69 -9.91
C LYS A 98 3.79 12.44 -8.43
N LEU A 99 2.83 11.89 -7.71
CA LEU A 99 2.99 11.54 -6.30
C LEU A 99 4.02 10.41 -6.14
N PHE A 100 3.97 9.37 -6.97
CA PHE A 100 4.99 8.32 -6.98
C PHE A 100 6.38 8.85 -7.37
N SER A 101 6.46 9.77 -8.33
CA SER A 101 7.71 10.44 -8.68
C SER A 101 8.24 11.29 -7.51
N ALA A 102 7.37 11.96 -6.76
CA ALA A 102 7.73 12.72 -5.57
C ALA A 102 8.22 11.83 -4.41
N LEU A 103 7.73 10.59 -4.32
CA LEU A 103 8.25 9.59 -3.36
C LEU A 103 9.70 9.18 -3.68
N GLY A 104 10.13 9.28 -4.93
CA GLY A 104 11.54 9.12 -5.35
C GLY A 104 12.21 7.86 -4.79
N ILE A 105 13.30 8.07 -4.04
CA ILE A 105 14.09 7.00 -3.38
C ILE A 105 13.31 6.31 -2.25
N GLY A 106 12.33 6.99 -1.64
CA GLY A 106 11.51 6.43 -0.56
C GLY A 106 10.74 5.19 -0.99
N GLY A 107 10.23 5.17 -2.24
CA GLY A 107 9.59 3.98 -2.80
C GLY A 107 10.55 2.79 -2.93
N VAL A 108 11.80 3.06 -3.34
CA VAL A 108 12.86 2.05 -3.44
C VAL A 108 13.25 1.51 -2.06
N ALA A 109 13.38 2.38 -1.05
CA ALA A 109 13.68 1.99 0.32
C ALA A 109 12.59 1.08 0.92
N ILE A 110 11.31 1.42 0.69
CA ILE A 110 10.19 0.56 1.08
C ILE A 110 10.26 -0.78 0.34
N GLY A 111 10.53 -0.76 -0.97
CA GLY A 111 10.71 -2.00 -1.76
C GLY A 111 11.80 -2.90 -1.20
N PHE A 112 12.94 -2.34 -0.79
CA PHE A 112 14.01 -3.10 -0.13
C PHE A 112 13.58 -3.65 1.23
N ALA A 113 12.81 -2.90 2.02
CA ALA A 113 12.30 -3.38 3.31
C ALA A 113 11.35 -4.59 3.15
N PHE A 114 10.60 -4.66 2.04
CA PHE A 114 9.73 -5.80 1.74
C PHE A 114 10.41 -6.94 0.97
N LYS A 115 11.67 -6.78 0.53
CA LYS A 115 12.39 -7.75 -0.30
C LYS A 115 12.37 -9.16 0.30
N ASP A 116 12.70 -9.29 1.57
CA ASP A 116 12.81 -10.60 2.22
C ASP A 116 11.43 -11.29 2.36
N ILE A 117 10.37 -10.50 2.61
CA ILE A 117 8.99 -11.01 2.68
C ILE A 117 8.57 -11.59 1.32
N PHE A 118 8.87 -10.88 0.23
CA PHE A 118 8.58 -11.37 -1.13
C PHE A 118 9.40 -12.60 -1.50
N GLN A 119 10.68 -12.66 -1.12
CA GLN A 119 11.52 -13.84 -1.37
C GLN A 119 10.95 -15.08 -0.68
N ASN A 120 10.53 -14.96 0.58
CA ASN A 120 9.94 -16.07 1.34
C ASN A 120 8.60 -16.51 0.76
N LEU A 121 7.75 -15.57 0.33
CA LEU A 121 6.48 -15.88 -0.32
C LEU A 121 6.69 -16.62 -1.65
N LEU A 122 7.62 -16.14 -2.48
CA LEU A 122 7.90 -16.75 -3.78
C LEU A 122 8.51 -18.15 -3.62
N ALA A 123 9.39 -18.34 -2.64
CA ALA A 123 9.93 -19.64 -2.29
C ALA A 123 8.80 -20.61 -1.94
N GLY A 124 7.88 -20.22 -1.05
CA GLY A 124 6.72 -21.04 -0.70
C GLY A 124 5.84 -21.39 -1.90
N ILE A 125 5.52 -20.42 -2.77
CA ILE A 125 4.75 -20.66 -4.01
C ILE A 125 5.49 -21.63 -4.95
N LEU A 126 6.81 -21.47 -5.11
CA LEU A 126 7.62 -22.36 -5.95
C LEU A 126 7.65 -23.80 -5.41
N LEU A 127 7.72 -23.98 -4.09
CA LEU A 127 7.64 -25.30 -3.46
C LEU A 127 6.29 -25.97 -3.75
N LEU A 128 5.19 -25.22 -3.64
CA LEU A 128 3.85 -25.73 -3.93
C LEU A 128 3.67 -26.08 -5.40
N ILE A 129 4.18 -25.27 -6.33
CA ILE A 129 4.02 -25.51 -7.77
C ILE A 129 4.93 -26.63 -8.25
N ARG A 130 6.20 -26.64 -7.82
CA ARG A 130 7.20 -27.55 -8.36
C ARG A 130 7.21 -28.90 -7.65
N HIS A 131 6.56 -29.01 -6.47
CA HIS A 131 6.65 -30.17 -5.58
C HIS A 131 8.06 -30.80 -5.61
N PRO A 132 9.13 -30.02 -5.37
CA PRO A 132 10.51 -30.47 -5.61
C PRO A 132 10.91 -31.66 -4.72
N PHE A 133 10.10 -31.94 -3.71
CA PHE A 133 10.20 -33.09 -2.82
C PHE A 133 8.80 -33.42 -2.30
N ARG A 134 8.52 -34.70 -2.14
CA ARG A 134 7.28 -35.26 -1.59
C ARG A 134 7.50 -35.70 -0.15
N ALA A 135 6.42 -35.87 0.61
CA ALA A 135 6.51 -36.56 1.90
C ALA A 135 7.11 -37.95 1.67
N GLY A 136 8.16 -38.29 2.41
CA GLY A 136 8.97 -39.49 2.21
C GLY A 136 10.31 -39.27 1.46
N ASP A 137 10.54 -38.09 0.87
CA ASP A 137 11.84 -37.80 0.25
C ASP A 137 12.87 -37.40 1.32
N GLU A 138 14.11 -37.81 1.12
CA GLU A 138 15.24 -37.37 1.92
C GLU A 138 15.80 -36.07 1.36
N ILE A 139 15.87 -35.03 2.20
CA ILE A 139 16.34 -33.72 1.79
C ILE A 139 17.39 -33.20 2.76
N THR A 140 18.35 -32.46 2.22
CA THR A 140 19.32 -31.70 3.00
C THR A 140 18.93 -30.23 2.97
N THR A 141 18.67 -29.66 4.13
CA THR A 141 18.33 -28.23 4.27
C THR A 141 19.57 -27.35 4.09
N GLY A 142 19.39 -26.09 3.71
CA GLY A 142 20.49 -25.13 3.60
C GLY A 142 21.25 -24.87 4.92
N GLY A 143 20.68 -25.28 6.06
CA GLY A 143 21.32 -25.24 7.38
C GLY A 143 22.19 -26.46 7.71
N GLY A 144 22.33 -27.42 6.79
CA GLY A 144 23.15 -28.63 6.96
C GLY A 144 22.45 -29.81 7.62
N PHE A 145 21.15 -29.74 7.89
CA PHE A 145 20.38 -30.86 8.44
C PHE A 145 19.87 -31.77 7.32
N THR A 146 20.13 -33.08 7.42
CA THR A 146 19.64 -34.11 6.50
C THR A 146 18.61 -35.00 7.20
N GLY A 147 17.49 -35.25 6.52
CA GLY A 147 16.44 -36.13 7.03
C GLY A 147 15.29 -36.34 6.06
N THR A 148 14.33 -37.17 6.46
CA THR A 148 13.15 -37.52 5.64
C THR A 148 11.99 -36.56 5.91
N VAL A 149 11.34 -36.07 4.86
CA VAL A 149 10.17 -35.19 4.96
C VAL A 149 8.96 -35.95 5.54
N GLU A 150 8.48 -35.54 6.71
CA GLU A 150 7.25 -36.10 7.32
C GLU A 150 5.99 -35.43 6.76
N SER A 151 5.98 -34.09 6.67
CA SER A 151 4.82 -33.33 6.19
C SER A 151 5.20 -31.95 5.65
N ILE A 152 4.42 -31.46 4.68
CA ILE A 152 4.59 -30.14 4.05
C ILE A 152 3.33 -29.32 4.35
N GLU A 153 3.47 -28.26 5.15
CA GLU A 153 2.41 -27.30 5.46
C GLU A 153 2.62 -25.98 4.72
N THR A 154 1.62 -25.08 4.79
CA THR A 154 1.65 -23.77 4.09
C THR A 154 2.79 -22.85 4.54
N ARG A 155 3.35 -23.07 5.73
CA ARG A 155 4.38 -22.20 6.33
C ARG A 155 5.68 -22.92 6.70
N ALA A 156 5.70 -24.24 6.72
CA ALA A 156 6.84 -25.02 7.18
C ALA A 156 6.82 -26.44 6.60
N THR A 157 8.00 -27.05 6.50
CA THR A 157 8.18 -28.47 6.17
C THR A 157 8.81 -29.15 7.37
N TYR A 158 8.20 -30.23 7.86
CA TYR A 158 8.71 -31.01 8.98
C TYR A 158 9.60 -32.15 8.46
N ILE A 159 10.80 -32.26 9.02
CA ILE A 159 11.82 -33.22 8.59
C ILE A 159 12.27 -34.00 9.83
N ARG A 160 12.37 -35.33 9.71
CA ARG A 160 12.95 -36.18 10.76
C ARG A 160 14.40 -36.48 10.42
N THR A 161 15.33 -36.05 11.27
CA THR A 161 16.76 -36.37 11.08
C THR A 161 17.07 -37.80 11.51
N TYR A 162 18.24 -38.31 11.10
CA TYR A 162 18.73 -39.64 11.46
C TYR A 162 18.87 -39.86 12.98
N ASP A 163 19.11 -38.78 13.72
CA ASP A 163 19.20 -38.78 15.19
C ASP A 163 17.83 -38.76 15.88
N GLY A 164 16.73 -38.86 15.11
CA GLY A 164 15.36 -38.85 15.61
C GLY A 164 14.86 -37.48 16.07
N GLN A 165 15.60 -36.40 15.77
CA GLN A 165 15.18 -35.02 16.06
C GLN A 165 14.18 -34.54 15.00
N ARG A 166 13.25 -33.67 15.41
CA ARG A 166 12.21 -33.05 14.58
C ARG A 166 12.43 -31.56 14.45
#